data_AF-A0A959RTM1-F1
#
_entry.id   AF-A0A959RTM1-F1
#
_cell.length_a   1.000
_cell.length_b   1.000
_cell.length_c   1.000
_cell.angle_alpha   90.00
_cell.angle_beta   90.00
_cell.angle_gamma   90.00
#
_symmetry.space_group_name_H-M   'P 1'
#
loop_
_entity.id
_entity.type
_entity.pdbx_description
1 polymer ?
#
loop_
_entity_poly.entity_id
_entity_poly.type
_entity_poly.pdbx_seq_one_letter_code
_entity_poly.pdbx_strand_id
1 'polypeptide(L)'
;MLDSVSSTSSSSNVQYATQSNDAMDKDAFLKLMIAQLQNQDPLEPLDGTDYSAQLAQFSSLEQLSNINDSLNMSLDANYLLTQSINNTMTAGLIGKEVKIAGDTVAYKGQESTTIGYELTAPAQEMTIKIKDSNGAVVKTFDDVDLELGAHKLSWDFTDNNGNKVSAGDYTVVIEAKNLSLTDMEVAQYFVGAIDGVRFSSNGTTILVNGLEYQISEIFEVINSEDDIETVTDTDETEDLVSEETTEDYVDINDIKDGKIKDKIKSNLGYR
;
A
#
# COMPACT_ATOMS: atom_id res chain seq x y z
N MET A 1 47.22 11.25 38.52
CA MET A 1 46.55 9.94 38.38
C MET A 1 45.06 10.24 38.22
N LEU A 2 44.36 10.03 37.11
CA LEU A 2 44.63 9.44 35.81
C LEU A 2 43.88 10.27 34.75
N ASP A 3 44.46 10.44 33.56
CA ASP A 3 43.75 10.90 32.36
C ASP A 3 42.87 9.78 31.81
N SER A 4 41.60 10.07 31.54
CA SER A 4 40.69 9.19 30.81
C SER A 4 40.79 9.49 29.31
N VAL A 5 41.58 8.69 28.61
CA VAL A 5 41.62 8.62 27.15
C VAL A 5 40.43 7.84 26.63
N SER A 6 39.50 8.52 25.96
CA SER A 6 38.39 7.92 25.23
C SER A 6 38.92 7.31 23.93
N SER A 7 39.15 6.00 23.93
CA SER A 7 39.53 5.23 22.75
C SER A 7 38.30 4.97 21.87
N THR A 8 38.31 5.58 20.68
CA THR A 8 37.44 5.28 19.55
C THR A 8 37.52 3.80 19.18
N SER A 9 36.45 3.04 19.43
CA SER A 9 36.29 1.67 18.95
C SER A 9 35.75 1.68 17.52
N SER A 10 36.65 1.66 16.54
CA SER A 10 36.35 1.29 15.16
C SER A 10 36.05 -0.20 15.10
N SER A 11 34.76 -0.54 15.07
CA SER A 11 34.27 -1.90 14.84
C SER A 11 34.52 -2.30 13.38
N SER A 12 35.70 -2.83 13.10
CA SER A 12 35.96 -3.60 11.89
C SER A 12 35.14 -4.89 11.95
N ASN A 13 34.04 -4.93 11.21
CA ASN A 13 33.31 -6.16 10.88
C ASN A 13 34.25 -7.09 10.11
N VAL A 14 34.94 -7.98 10.82
CA VAL A 14 35.56 -9.15 10.23
C VAL A 14 34.42 -10.14 10.02
N GLN A 15 33.83 -10.12 8.83
CA GLN A 15 33.06 -11.26 8.34
C GLN A 15 33.99 -12.45 8.33
N TYR A 16 33.77 -13.39 9.25
CA TYR A 16 34.28 -14.73 9.13
C TYR A 16 33.63 -15.32 7.88
N ALA A 17 34.37 -15.30 6.77
CA ALA A 17 34.09 -16.21 5.68
C ALA A 17 34.19 -17.62 6.27
N THR A 18 33.04 -18.27 6.45
CA THR A 18 32.95 -19.72 6.55
C THR A 18 33.39 -20.26 5.19
N GLN A 19 34.69 -20.30 4.99
CA GLN A 19 35.31 -21.04 3.91
C GLN A 19 35.01 -22.51 4.22
N SER A 20 34.02 -23.05 3.54
CA SER A 20 33.71 -24.47 3.60
C SER A 20 35.00 -25.26 3.32
N ASN A 21 35.44 -26.02 4.31
CA ASN A 21 36.63 -26.86 4.24
C ASN A 21 36.37 -28.18 3.50
N ASP A 22 35.18 -28.40 2.93
CA ASP A 22 34.81 -29.69 2.33
C ASP A 22 35.66 -30.05 1.10
N ALA A 23 36.07 -29.05 0.31
CA ALA A 23 36.93 -29.29 -0.86
C ALA A 23 38.33 -29.80 -0.46
N MET A 24 38.83 -29.42 0.73
CA MET A 24 40.13 -29.86 1.25
C MET A 24 40.10 -31.32 1.72
N ASP A 25 38.94 -31.83 2.14
CA ASP A 25 38.78 -33.18 2.68
C ASP A 25 38.74 -34.25 1.57
N LYS A 26 38.17 -33.90 0.40
CA LYS A 26 38.15 -34.77 -0.80
C LYS A 26 39.54 -34.97 -1.40
N ASP A 27 40.34 -33.91 -1.46
CA ASP A 27 41.73 -33.96 -1.93
C ASP A 27 42.65 -34.74 -0.98
N ALA A 28 42.41 -34.65 0.33
CA ALA A 28 43.13 -35.44 1.33
C ALA A 28 42.77 -36.93 1.24
N PHE A 29 41.49 -37.25 1.06
CA PHE A 29 41.01 -38.61 0.84
C PHE A 29 41.56 -39.24 -0.44
N LEU A 30 41.52 -38.50 -1.57
CA LEU A 30 42.07 -38.97 -2.85
C LEU A 30 43.59 -39.20 -2.80
N LYS A 31 44.33 -38.36 -2.06
CA LYS A 31 45.78 -38.58 -1.81
C LYS A 31 46.04 -39.83 -1.00
N LEU A 32 45.26 -40.07 0.05
CA LEU A 32 45.36 -41.29 0.84
C LEU A 32 45.02 -42.53 0.00
N MET A 33 44.03 -42.43 -0.89
CA MET A 33 43.64 -43.48 -1.83
C MET A 33 44.78 -43.82 -2.82
N ILE A 34 45.41 -42.81 -3.41
CA ILE A 34 46.55 -43.00 -4.32
C ILE A 34 47.74 -43.64 -3.58
N ALA A 35 48.01 -43.20 -2.35
CA ALA A 35 49.09 -43.76 -1.53
C ALA A 35 48.84 -45.23 -1.15
N GLN A 36 47.60 -45.64 -0.91
CA GLN A 36 47.23 -47.04 -0.63
C GLN A 36 47.31 -47.91 -1.89
N LEU A 37 46.86 -47.42 -3.06
CA LEU A 37 46.99 -48.12 -4.34
C LEU A 37 48.45 -48.37 -4.75
N GLN A 38 49.34 -47.41 -4.48
CA GLN A 38 50.78 -47.54 -4.76
C GLN A 38 51.48 -48.58 -3.89
N ASN A 39 50.88 -49.00 -2.77
CA ASN A 39 51.47 -49.90 -1.77
C ASN A 39 50.72 -51.24 -1.63
N GLN A 40 49.90 -51.62 -2.60
CA GLN A 40 49.17 -52.90 -2.58
C GLN A 40 50.10 -54.10 -2.85
N ASP A 41 49.84 -55.21 -2.16
CA ASP A 41 50.45 -56.50 -2.44
C ASP A 41 49.71 -57.18 -3.61
N PRO A 42 50.39 -57.54 -4.72
CA PRO A 42 49.77 -58.15 -5.89
C PRO A 42 49.12 -59.53 -5.64
N LEU A 43 49.32 -60.16 -4.48
CA LEU A 43 48.74 -61.47 -4.13
C LEU A 43 47.39 -61.41 -3.40
N GLU A 44 46.97 -60.25 -2.88
CA GLU A 44 45.66 -60.04 -2.23
C GLU A 44 45.06 -58.67 -2.60
N PRO A 45 44.43 -58.54 -3.78
CA PRO A 45 43.79 -57.28 -4.15
C PRO A 45 42.58 -57.02 -3.24
N LEU A 46 42.59 -55.89 -2.53
CA LEU A 46 41.37 -55.36 -1.91
C LEU A 46 40.37 -55.03 -3.03
N ASP A 47 39.09 -55.38 -2.81
CA ASP A 47 38.03 -55.14 -3.79
C ASP A 47 37.77 -53.63 -3.90
N GLY A 48 38.21 -53.02 -5.01
CA GLY A 48 38.11 -51.57 -5.25
C GLY A 48 36.66 -51.04 -5.33
N THR A 49 35.69 -51.95 -5.28
CA THR A 49 34.25 -51.66 -5.33
C THR A 49 33.76 -50.89 -4.08
N ASP A 50 34.19 -51.24 -2.88
CA ASP A 50 33.73 -50.57 -1.64
C ASP A 50 34.17 -49.10 -1.57
N TYR A 51 35.37 -48.78 -2.05
CA TYR A 51 35.87 -47.40 -2.09
C TYR A 51 35.19 -46.57 -3.18
N SER A 52 34.88 -47.18 -4.33
CA SER A 52 34.11 -46.52 -5.38
C SER A 52 32.69 -46.17 -4.90
N ALA A 53 32.09 -47.04 -4.07
CA ALA A 53 30.79 -46.79 -3.45
C ALA A 53 30.84 -45.64 -2.44
N GLN A 54 31.89 -45.57 -1.61
CA GLN A 54 32.09 -44.46 -0.66
C GLN A 54 32.36 -43.12 -1.36
N LEU A 55 33.18 -43.11 -2.42
CA LEU A 55 33.41 -41.92 -3.26
C LEU A 55 32.14 -41.44 -3.96
N ALA A 56 31.33 -42.37 -4.46
CA ALA A 56 30.03 -42.06 -5.04
C ALA A 56 29.08 -41.46 -3.99
N GLN A 57 29.10 -41.97 -2.76
CA GLN A 57 28.31 -41.44 -1.65
C GLN A 57 28.75 -40.02 -1.24
N PHE A 58 30.06 -39.77 -1.10
CA PHE A 58 30.59 -38.44 -0.81
C PHE A 58 30.29 -37.45 -1.93
N SER A 59 30.48 -37.84 -3.19
CA SER A 59 30.16 -36.97 -4.33
C SER A 59 28.66 -36.66 -4.40
N SER A 60 27.81 -37.60 -4.00
CA SER A 60 26.36 -37.37 -3.90
C SER A 60 26.01 -36.39 -2.78
N LEU A 61 26.64 -36.51 -1.61
CA LEU A 61 26.44 -35.57 -0.49
C LEU A 61 26.96 -34.16 -0.82
N GLU A 62 28.12 -34.05 -1.45
CA GLU A 62 28.67 -32.77 -1.92
C GLU A 62 27.76 -32.15 -2.98
N GLN A 63 27.25 -32.94 -3.92
CA GLN A 63 26.27 -32.46 -4.90
C GLN A 63 24.98 -31.98 -4.23
N LEU A 64 24.51 -32.65 -3.17
CA LEU A 64 23.37 -32.21 -2.37
C LEU A 64 23.67 -30.91 -1.60
N SER A 65 24.88 -30.75 -1.07
CA SER A 65 25.33 -29.51 -0.44
C SER A 65 25.34 -28.37 -1.44
N ASN A 66 25.96 -28.57 -2.61
CA ASN A 66 26.01 -27.59 -3.70
C ASN A 66 24.60 -27.19 -4.19
N ILE A 67 23.66 -28.15 -4.23
CA ILE A 67 22.26 -27.89 -4.54
C ILE A 67 21.63 -27.03 -3.43
N ASN A 68 21.87 -27.33 -2.16
CA ASN A 68 21.36 -26.53 -1.04
C ASN A 68 21.88 -25.09 -1.10
N ASP A 69 23.18 -24.91 -1.33
CA ASP A 69 23.80 -23.59 -1.46
C ASP A 69 23.24 -22.81 -2.67
N SER A 70 23.08 -23.49 -3.80
CA SER A 70 22.45 -22.89 -4.99
C SER A 70 21.00 -22.49 -4.74
N LEU A 71 20.25 -23.28 -3.97
CA LEU A 71 18.88 -22.97 -3.58
C LEU A 71 18.84 -21.74 -2.65
N ASN A 72 19.70 -21.68 -1.64
CA ASN A 72 19.79 -20.52 -0.75
C ASN A 72 20.16 -19.24 -1.51
N MET A 73 21.16 -19.31 -2.39
CA MET A 73 21.55 -18.18 -3.24
C MET A 73 20.41 -17.74 -4.17
N SER A 74 19.62 -18.69 -4.69
CA SER A 74 18.44 -18.39 -5.50
C SER A 74 17.33 -17.72 -4.68
N LEU A 75 17.10 -18.16 -3.44
CA LEU A 75 16.14 -17.53 -2.53
C LEU A 75 16.55 -16.09 -2.18
N ASP A 76 17.84 -15.86 -1.91
CA ASP A 76 18.38 -14.52 -1.65
C ASP A 76 18.25 -13.61 -2.88
N ALA A 77 18.58 -14.14 -4.07
CA ALA A 77 18.43 -13.41 -5.32
C ALA A 77 16.96 -13.06 -5.61
N ASN A 78 16.03 -14.00 -5.37
CA ASN A 78 14.59 -13.75 -5.49
C ASN A 78 14.13 -12.69 -4.49
N TYR A 79 14.58 -12.76 -3.24
CA TYR A 79 14.26 -11.76 -2.21
C TYR A 79 14.72 -10.36 -2.63
N LEU A 80 15.96 -10.21 -3.09
CA LEU A 80 16.49 -8.95 -3.59
C LEU A 80 15.70 -8.42 -4.79
N LEU A 81 15.33 -9.31 -5.71
CA LEU A 81 14.51 -8.94 -6.87
C LEU A 81 13.12 -8.47 -6.45
N THR A 82 12.45 -9.20 -5.56
CA THR A 82 11.15 -8.80 -5.00
C THR A 82 11.24 -7.46 -4.29
N GLN A 83 12.27 -7.23 -3.49
CA GLN A 83 12.50 -5.93 -2.84
C GLN A 83 12.71 -4.81 -3.88
N SER A 84 13.52 -5.04 -4.92
CA SER A 84 13.73 -4.05 -5.99
C SER A 84 12.44 -3.71 -6.73
N ILE A 85 11.61 -4.71 -7.02
CA ILE A 85 10.32 -4.54 -7.68
C ILE A 85 9.36 -3.75 -6.79
N ASN A 86 9.23 -4.12 -5.52
CA ASN A 86 8.42 -3.39 -4.55
C ASN A 86 8.88 -1.94 -4.44
N ASN A 87 10.18 -1.70 -4.29
CA ASN A 87 10.73 -0.36 -4.19
C ASN A 87 10.39 0.51 -5.41
N THR A 88 10.46 -0.07 -6.60
CA THR A 88 10.10 0.61 -7.85
C THR A 88 8.62 0.96 -7.89
N MET A 89 7.74 0.04 -7.49
CA MET A 89 6.29 0.31 -7.42
C MET A 89 5.95 1.38 -6.37
N THR A 90 6.56 1.33 -5.19
CA THR A 90 6.32 2.32 -4.13
C THR A 90 6.81 3.71 -4.54
N ALA A 91 7.92 3.82 -5.27
CA ALA A 91 8.39 5.10 -5.78
C ALA A 91 7.38 5.79 -6.73
N GLY A 92 6.59 5.01 -7.47
CA GLY A 92 5.50 5.52 -8.30
C GLY A 92 4.27 6.03 -7.53
N LEU A 93 4.23 5.83 -6.21
CA LEU A 93 3.16 6.35 -5.35
C LEU A 93 3.42 7.79 -4.89
N ILE A 94 4.65 8.29 -5.02
CA ILE A 94 4.98 9.66 -4.65
C ILE A 94 4.10 10.64 -5.44
N GLY A 95 3.51 11.60 -4.72
CA GLY A 95 2.54 12.56 -5.25
C GLY A 95 1.10 12.06 -5.31
N LYS A 96 0.84 10.75 -5.10
CA LYS A 96 -0.53 10.24 -4.96
C LYS A 96 -1.07 10.51 -3.57
N GLU A 97 -2.39 10.64 -3.46
CA GLU A 97 -3.08 10.71 -2.18
C GLU A 97 -3.30 9.29 -1.65
N VAL A 98 -3.23 9.11 -0.34
CA VAL A 98 -3.50 7.82 0.31
C VAL A 98 -4.48 7.97 1.45
N LYS A 99 -5.24 6.90 1.69
CA LYS A 99 -5.99 6.71 2.93
C LYS A 99 -5.23 5.75 3.84
N ILE A 100 -4.96 6.21 5.05
CA ILE A 100 -4.20 5.50 6.07
C ILE A 100 -5.18 5.06 7.15
N ALA A 101 -5.24 3.75 7.40
CA ALA A 101 -6.18 3.20 8.36
C ALA A 101 -5.74 3.54 9.80
N GLY A 102 -6.71 3.79 10.66
CA GLY A 102 -6.49 4.01 12.09
C GLY A 102 -7.14 5.28 12.62
N ASP A 103 -7.02 5.46 13.92
CA ASP A 103 -7.63 6.56 14.67
C ASP A 103 -6.60 7.51 15.27
N THR A 104 -5.33 7.15 15.23
CA THR A 104 -4.27 7.86 15.94
C THR A 104 -3.28 8.49 14.98
N VAL A 105 -2.93 9.75 15.22
CA VAL A 105 -1.95 10.51 14.44
C VAL A 105 -0.92 11.16 15.36
N ALA A 106 0.35 11.08 14.97
CA ALA A 106 1.44 11.74 15.69
C ALA A 106 1.57 13.20 15.26
N TYR A 107 1.52 14.13 16.22
CA TYR A 107 1.88 15.52 16.00
C TYR A 107 3.38 15.73 16.26
N LYS A 108 4.13 16.07 15.21
CA LYS A 108 5.56 16.36 15.23
C LYS A 108 5.90 17.75 14.66
N GLY A 109 4.91 18.64 14.59
CA GLY A 109 5.05 19.99 14.07
C GLY A 109 4.58 20.18 12.63
N GLN A 110 3.72 19.29 12.12
CA GLN A 110 3.02 19.46 10.85
C GLN A 110 2.07 20.66 10.92
N GLU A 111 1.67 21.22 9.78
CA GLU A 111 0.70 22.32 9.75
C GLU A 111 -0.71 21.84 10.10
N SER A 112 -1.13 20.74 9.47
CA SER A 112 -2.44 20.13 9.64
C SER A 112 -2.43 18.64 9.30
N THR A 113 -3.51 17.94 9.65
CA THR A 113 -3.83 16.60 9.19
C THR A 113 -5.26 16.57 8.66
N THR A 114 -5.55 15.67 7.72
CA THR A 114 -6.90 15.46 7.19
C THR A 114 -7.44 14.14 7.73
N ILE A 115 -8.57 14.23 8.42
CA ILE A 115 -9.35 13.13 8.94
C ILE A 115 -10.43 12.82 7.92
N GLY A 116 -10.42 11.62 7.36
CA GLY A 116 -11.52 11.11 6.56
C GLY A 116 -12.46 10.27 7.41
N TYR A 117 -13.75 10.37 7.13
CA TYR A 117 -14.78 9.53 7.77
C TYR A 117 -15.86 9.15 6.76
N GLU A 118 -16.43 7.97 6.92
CA GLU A 118 -17.43 7.44 6.00
C GLU A 118 -18.68 6.98 6.74
N LEU A 119 -19.82 7.60 6.38
CA LEU A 119 -21.13 7.24 6.87
C LEU A 119 -21.78 6.24 5.92
N THR A 120 -22.19 5.10 6.46
CA THR A 120 -22.97 4.09 5.72
C THR A 120 -24.48 4.37 5.72
N ALA A 121 -24.92 5.37 6.46
CA ALA A 121 -26.27 5.95 6.48
C ALA A 121 -26.20 7.40 7.00
N PRO A 122 -27.16 8.28 6.67
CA PRO A 122 -27.17 9.64 7.21
C PRO A 122 -27.21 9.66 8.75
N ALA A 123 -26.44 10.56 9.36
CA ALA A 123 -26.45 10.81 10.80
C ALA A 123 -27.45 11.91 11.18
N GLN A 124 -28.00 11.81 12.38
CA GLN A 124 -28.83 12.85 13.00
C GLN A 124 -28.02 13.75 13.92
N GLU A 125 -27.02 13.18 14.59
CA GLU A 125 -26.07 13.86 15.49
C GLU A 125 -24.70 13.24 15.25
N MET A 126 -23.66 14.06 15.13
CA MET A 126 -22.27 13.61 15.12
C MET A 126 -21.37 14.63 15.82
N THR A 127 -20.42 14.14 16.59
CA THR A 127 -19.33 14.93 17.16
C THR A 127 -18.01 14.20 16.93
N ILE A 128 -17.02 14.92 16.41
CA ILE A 128 -15.64 14.42 16.28
C ILE A 128 -14.79 15.03 17.40
N LYS A 129 -14.19 14.19 18.23
CA LYS A 129 -13.32 14.61 19.34
C LYS A 129 -11.89 14.19 19.09
N ILE A 130 -10.96 15.07 19.41
CA ILE A 130 -9.53 14.75 19.42
C ILE A 130 -9.08 14.61 20.87
N LYS A 131 -8.46 13.48 21.20
CA LYS A 131 -7.95 13.17 22.53
C LYS A 131 -6.43 13.09 22.53
N ASP A 132 -5.81 13.55 23.60
CA ASP A 132 -4.37 13.35 23.84
C ASP A 132 -4.08 11.93 24.36
N SER A 133 -2.80 11.61 24.56
CA SER A 133 -2.35 10.33 25.12
C SER A 133 -2.85 10.02 26.53
N ASN A 134 -3.35 11.02 27.26
CA ASN A 134 -3.95 10.85 28.60
C ASN A 134 -5.47 10.63 28.51
N GLY A 135 -6.05 10.66 27.31
CA GLY A 135 -7.49 10.56 27.07
C GLY A 135 -8.26 11.86 27.29
N ALA A 136 -7.57 12.99 27.50
CA ALA A 136 -8.21 14.30 27.65
C ALA A 136 -8.61 14.84 26.27
N VAL A 137 -9.83 15.37 26.16
CA VAL A 137 -10.32 15.97 24.92
C VAL A 137 -9.68 17.35 24.75
N VAL A 138 -8.96 17.55 23.64
CA VAL A 138 -8.28 18.81 23.30
C VAL A 138 -9.05 19.63 22.26
N LYS A 139 -9.76 18.96 21.35
CA LYS A 139 -10.56 19.60 20.29
C LYS A 139 -11.87 18.86 20.10
N THR A 140 -12.93 19.61 19.83
CA THR A 140 -14.25 19.09 19.48
C THR A 140 -14.73 19.78 18.21
N PHE A 141 -15.27 19.00 17.28
CA PHE A 141 -15.95 19.46 16.08
C PHE A 141 -17.40 18.99 16.16
N ASP A 142 -18.32 19.95 16.29
CA ASP A 142 -19.77 19.71 16.38
C ASP A 142 -20.52 20.08 15.08
N ASP A 143 -19.84 20.78 14.17
CA ASP A 143 -20.35 21.16 12.85
C ASP A 143 -19.59 20.36 11.78
N VAL A 144 -20.11 19.17 11.49
CA VAL A 144 -19.50 18.19 10.56
C VAL A 144 -20.59 17.67 9.63
N ASP A 145 -20.20 17.25 8.41
CA ASP A 145 -21.15 16.72 7.44
C ASP A 145 -21.79 15.41 7.93
N LEU A 146 -23.12 15.33 7.84
CA LEU A 146 -23.94 14.23 8.34
C LEU A 146 -24.55 13.38 7.21
N GLU A 147 -24.27 13.72 5.96
CA GLU A 147 -24.82 13.02 4.79
C GLU A 147 -24.17 11.64 4.60
N LEU A 148 -24.86 10.75 3.89
CA LEU A 148 -24.31 9.45 3.50
C LEU A 148 -23.06 9.64 2.64
N GLY A 149 -22.02 8.83 2.87
CA GLY A 149 -20.81 8.82 2.05
C GLY A 149 -19.54 9.23 2.79
N ALA A 150 -18.49 9.48 2.01
CA ALA A 150 -17.17 9.84 2.50
C ALA A 150 -17.01 11.36 2.62
N HIS A 151 -16.49 11.80 3.76
CA HIS A 151 -16.27 13.21 4.09
C HIS A 151 -14.85 13.41 4.62
N LYS A 152 -14.37 14.65 4.55
CA LYS A 152 -13.03 15.04 5.00
C LYS A 152 -13.13 16.23 5.96
N LEU A 153 -12.39 16.17 7.07
CA LEU A 153 -12.25 17.23 8.05
C LEU A 153 -10.76 17.54 8.25
N SER A 154 -10.37 18.81 8.16
CA SER A 154 -9.00 19.22 8.45
C SER A 154 -8.85 19.64 9.91
N TRP A 155 -7.80 19.14 10.57
CA TRP A 155 -7.39 19.59 11.90
C TRP A 155 -5.98 20.19 11.84
N ASP A 156 -5.87 21.44 12.27
CA ASP A 156 -4.65 22.24 12.30
C ASP A 156 -3.82 22.05 13.58
N PHE A 157 -4.01 20.95 14.32
CA PHE A 157 -3.35 20.69 15.59
C PHE A 157 -3.55 21.81 16.64
N THR A 158 -4.73 22.45 16.65
CA THR A 158 -5.13 23.38 17.71
C THR A 158 -6.13 22.76 18.69
N ASP A 159 -6.18 23.31 19.90
CA ASP A 159 -7.21 23.02 20.89
C ASP A 159 -8.51 23.82 20.63
N ASN A 160 -9.53 23.64 21.47
CA ASN A 160 -10.80 24.39 21.42
C ASN A 160 -10.63 25.91 21.62
N ASN A 161 -9.50 26.35 22.17
CA ASN A 161 -9.17 27.75 22.42
C ASN A 161 -8.35 28.36 21.27
N GLY A 162 -7.99 27.57 20.24
CA GLY A 162 -7.18 27.97 19.10
C GLY A 162 -5.67 27.96 19.35
N ASN A 163 -5.20 27.43 20.49
CA ASN A 163 -3.77 27.28 20.74
C ASN A 163 -3.26 25.99 20.13
N LYS A 164 -2.04 25.99 19.57
CA LYS A 164 -1.39 24.75 19.11
C LYS A 164 -1.19 23.79 20.28
N VAL A 165 -1.51 22.52 20.06
CA VAL A 165 -1.31 21.45 21.04
C VAL A 165 0.17 21.07 21.14
N SER A 166 0.55 20.28 22.15
CA SER A 166 1.93 19.82 22.31
C SER A 166 2.25 18.66 21.37
N ALA A 167 3.52 18.49 20.96
CA ALA A 167 3.94 17.31 20.20
C ALA A 167 3.61 16.01 20.98
N GLY A 168 3.10 15.01 20.29
CA GLY A 168 2.59 13.78 20.89
C GLY A 168 1.58 13.08 20.00
N ASP A 169 1.06 11.94 20.45
CA ASP A 169 0.06 11.17 19.72
C ASP A 169 -1.35 11.61 20.12
N TYR A 170 -2.23 11.72 19.13
CA TYR A 170 -3.62 12.14 19.30
C TYR A 170 -4.56 11.15 18.65
N THR A 171 -5.63 10.81 19.35
CA THR A 171 -6.65 9.85 18.90
C THR A 171 -7.94 10.59 18.54
N VAL A 172 -8.43 10.33 17.33
CA VAL A 172 -9.72 10.79 16.82
C VAL A 172 -10.80 9.84 17.29
N VAL A 173 -11.86 10.37 17.88
CA VAL A 173 -13.03 9.62 18.33
C VAL A 173 -14.26 10.24 17.70
N ILE A 174 -14.98 9.47 16.89
CA ILE A 174 -16.24 9.86 16.28
C ILE A 174 -17.39 9.26 17.09
N GLU A 175 -18.28 10.11 17.58
CA GLU A 175 -19.53 9.71 18.22
C GLU A 175 -20.67 10.14 17.29
N ALA A 176 -21.42 9.18 16.75
CA ALA A 176 -22.47 9.45 15.77
C ALA A 176 -23.75 8.67 16.11
N LYS A 177 -24.90 9.27 15.83
CA LYS A 177 -26.21 8.62 15.94
C LYS A 177 -26.97 8.73 14.63
N ASN A 178 -27.64 7.65 14.26
CA ASN A 178 -28.51 7.62 13.09
C ASN A 178 -29.84 8.37 13.34
N LEU A 179 -30.72 8.40 12.32
CA LEU A 179 -32.05 9.02 12.40
C LEU A 179 -32.98 8.43 13.48
N SER A 180 -32.69 7.23 14.01
CA SER A 180 -33.43 6.63 15.13
C SER A 180 -32.82 6.96 16.50
N LEU A 181 -31.79 7.84 16.55
CA LEU A 181 -31.02 8.20 17.74
C LEU A 181 -30.25 7.03 18.38
N THR A 182 -29.91 6.01 17.59
CA THR A 182 -29.04 4.90 18.01
C THR A 182 -27.62 5.18 17.56
N ASP A 183 -26.64 4.83 18.41
CA ASP A 183 -25.22 4.91 18.09
C ASP A 183 -24.91 4.14 16.80
N MET A 184 -24.08 4.74 15.95
CA MET A 184 -23.58 4.11 14.73
C MET A 184 -22.06 4.11 14.70
N GLU A 185 -21.51 3.05 14.15
CA GLU A 185 -20.08 2.97 13.87
C GLU A 185 -19.77 3.74 12.58
N VAL A 186 -18.71 4.54 12.62
CA VAL A 186 -18.26 5.36 11.50
C VAL A 186 -16.83 4.94 11.18
N ALA A 187 -16.58 4.53 9.94
CA ALA A 187 -15.22 4.23 9.51
C ALA A 187 -14.42 5.53 9.45
N GLN A 188 -13.21 5.52 10.00
CA GLN A 188 -12.33 6.68 10.02
C GLN A 188 -10.92 6.33 9.57
N TYR A 189 -10.26 7.30 8.96
CA TYR A 189 -8.93 7.18 8.38
C TYR A 189 -8.25 8.54 8.28
N PHE A 190 -6.96 8.55 8.01
CA PHE A 190 -6.23 9.77 7.66
C PHE A 190 -6.00 9.85 6.17
N VAL A 191 -6.00 11.07 5.64
CA VAL A 191 -5.76 11.34 4.22
C VAL A 191 -4.54 12.25 4.07
N GLY A 192 -3.70 11.94 3.09
CA GLY A 192 -2.60 12.84 2.73
C GLY A 192 -1.86 12.39 1.48
N ALA A 193 -1.10 13.32 0.89
CA ALA A 193 -0.24 13.03 -0.23
C ALA A 193 1.05 12.34 0.22
N ILE A 194 1.54 11.40 -0.58
CA ILE A 194 2.84 10.78 -0.35
C ILE A 194 3.93 11.76 -0.80
N ASP A 195 4.66 12.31 0.16
CA ASP A 195 5.77 13.23 -0.06
C ASP A 195 7.10 12.49 -0.36
N GLY A 196 7.16 11.21 0.00
CA GLY A 196 8.37 10.43 -0.19
C GLY A 196 8.23 8.96 0.19
N VAL A 197 9.28 8.21 -0.12
CA VAL A 197 9.40 6.79 0.22
C VAL A 197 10.78 6.57 0.81
N ARG A 198 10.86 5.78 1.87
CA ARG A 198 12.12 5.40 2.51
C ARG A 198 12.27 3.89 2.51
N PHE A 199 13.38 3.45 1.93
CA PHE A 199 13.81 2.07 1.90
C PHE A 199 14.83 1.84 3.02
N SER A 200 14.55 0.90 3.91
CA SER A 200 15.42 0.56 5.03
C SER A 200 15.60 -0.96 5.13
N SER A 201 16.54 -1.41 5.98
CA SER A 201 16.68 -2.83 6.31
C SER A 201 15.43 -3.42 6.98
N ASN A 202 14.59 -2.57 7.58
CA ASN A 202 13.36 -2.96 8.29
C ASN A 202 12.13 -2.94 7.37
N GLY A 203 12.33 -2.72 6.07
CA GLY A 203 11.26 -2.63 5.07
C GLY A 203 11.08 -1.23 4.50
N THR A 204 10.04 -1.10 3.69
CA THR A 204 9.68 0.12 2.96
C THR A 204 8.62 0.89 3.74
N THR A 205 8.86 2.18 3.94
CA THR A 205 7.94 3.13 4.57
C THR A 205 7.62 4.26 3.60
N ILE A 206 6.43 4.80 3.70
CA ILE A 206 6.00 5.99 2.97
C ILE A 206 6.01 7.20 3.90
N LEU A 207 6.22 8.38 3.35
CA LEU A 207 6.17 9.64 4.06
C LEU A 207 4.92 10.41 3.63
N VAL A 208 4.07 10.78 4.60
CA VAL A 208 2.84 11.55 4.37
C VAL A 208 2.79 12.67 5.39
N ASN A 209 2.73 13.93 4.93
CA ASN A 209 2.78 15.12 5.79
C ASN A 209 3.99 15.10 6.75
N GLY A 210 5.13 14.55 6.31
CA GLY A 210 6.34 14.40 7.13
C GLY A 210 6.29 13.29 8.20
N LEU A 211 5.23 12.48 8.24
CA LEU A 211 5.15 11.27 9.08
C LEU A 211 5.49 10.02 8.29
N GLU A 212 6.10 9.05 8.96
CA GLU A 212 6.45 7.76 8.37
C GLU A 212 5.37 6.73 8.70
N TYR A 213 4.86 6.07 7.66
CA TYR A 213 3.89 4.99 7.75
C TYR A 213 4.43 3.75 7.03
N GLN A 214 4.10 2.57 7.53
CA GLN A 214 4.36 1.33 6.81
C GLN A 214 3.38 1.18 5.66
N ILE A 215 3.81 0.55 4.56
CA ILE A 215 2.94 0.32 3.40
C ILE A 215 1.69 -0.50 3.76
N SER A 216 1.76 -1.33 4.81
CA SER A 216 0.64 -2.11 5.33
C SER A 216 -0.44 -1.29 6.05
N GLU A 217 -0.12 -0.05 6.45
CA GLU A 217 -1.08 0.86 7.10
C GLU A 217 -1.90 1.65 6.07
N ILE A 218 -1.44 1.69 4.82
CA ILE A 218 -2.20 2.21 3.69
C ILE A 218 -3.26 1.17 3.33
N PHE A 219 -4.52 1.56 3.32
CA PHE A 219 -5.58 0.70 2.80
C PHE A 219 -6.05 1.11 1.40
N GLU A 220 -5.81 2.36 0.98
CA GLU A 220 -6.17 2.85 -0.35
C GLU A 220 -5.17 3.88 -0.88
N VAL A 221 -4.84 3.81 -2.18
CA VAL A 221 -4.08 4.83 -2.92
C VAL A 221 -5.01 5.42 -3.97
N ILE A 222 -5.16 6.73 -3.93
CA ILE A 222 -6.06 7.51 -4.79
C ILE A 222 -5.22 8.30 -5.79
N ASN A 223 -5.71 8.42 -7.02
CA ASN A 223 -5.16 9.40 -7.95
C ASN A 223 -5.79 10.77 -7.65
N SER A 224 -4.97 11.77 -7.32
CA SER A 224 -5.46 13.12 -6.96
C SER A 224 -6.23 13.84 -8.08
N GLU A 225 -6.28 13.26 -9.28
CA GLU A 225 -6.99 13.78 -10.45
C GLU A 225 -8.43 13.24 -10.59
N ASP A 226 -8.81 12.21 -9.81
CA ASP A 226 -10.11 11.52 -9.96
C ASP A 226 -11.24 12.10 -9.07
N ASP A 227 -10.99 13.16 -8.28
CA ASP A 227 -12.01 13.89 -7.49
C ASP A 227 -12.69 15.03 -8.30
N ILE A 228 -12.97 14.82 -9.59
CA ILE A 228 -13.97 15.64 -10.32
C ILE A 228 -15.24 14.80 -10.53
N GLU A 229 -15.91 14.45 -9.44
CA GLU A 229 -17.36 14.39 -9.46
C GLU A 229 -17.91 15.74 -8.98
N THR A 230 -17.78 16.75 -9.85
CA THR A 230 -18.76 17.82 -9.81
C THR A 230 -20.08 17.22 -10.29
N VAL A 231 -20.95 16.83 -9.36
CA VAL A 231 -22.38 16.92 -9.62
C VAL A 231 -22.69 18.41 -9.72
N THR A 232 -22.36 19.01 -10.87
CA THR A 232 -23.03 20.22 -11.29
C THR A 232 -24.46 19.79 -11.58
N ASP A 233 -25.33 20.05 -10.62
CA ASP A 233 -26.73 20.32 -10.89
C ASP A 233 -26.75 21.56 -11.80
N THR A 234 -26.52 21.33 -13.10
CA THR A 234 -26.69 22.37 -14.10
C THR A 234 -28.16 22.33 -14.48
N ASP A 235 -28.90 23.20 -13.82
CA ASP A 235 -30.14 23.78 -14.31
C ASP A 235 -29.81 24.46 -15.66
N GLU A 236 -29.70 23.67 -16.74
CA GLU A 236 -29.62 24.18 -18.09
C GLU A 236 -31.04 24.49 -18.57
N THR A 237 -31.43 25.74 -18.34
CA THR A 237 -32.31 26.45 -19.28
C THR A 237 -31.57 26.58 -20.61
N GLU A 238 -31.69 25.59 -21.50
CA GLU A 238 -31.36 25.78 -22.91
C GLU A 238 -32.52 26.54 -23.59
N ASP A 239 -32.28 27.83 -23.82
CA ASP A 239 -33.07 28.66 -24.71
C ASP A 239 -32.68 28.31 -26.15
N LEU A 240 -33.59 27.61 -26.84
CA LEU A 240 -33.47 27.19 -28.23
C LEU A 240 -33.69 28.36 -29.19
N VAL A 241 -32.70 28.68 -30.03
CA VAL A 241 -32.90 29.37 -31.32
C VAL A 241 -31.87 28.78 -32.28
N SER A 242 -32.17 28.19 -33.43
CA SER A 242 -33.31 28.27 -34.34
C SER A 242 -33.23 27.09 -35.31
N GLU A 243 -34.34 26.48 -35.69
CA GLU A 243 -34.61 26.24 -37.11
C GLU A 243 -36.11 26.00 -37.32
N GLU A 244 -36.64 26.79 -38.24
CA GLU A 244 -38.04 26.90 -38.60
C GLU A 244 -38.44 25.67 -39.42
N THR A 245 -39.15 24.71 -38.82
CA THR A 245 -39.93 23.72 -39.56
C THR A 245 -41.30 23.55 -38.93
N THR A 246 -42.28 24.19 -39.55
CA THR A 246 -43.70 24.07 -39.25
C THR A 246 -44.16 22.63 -39.50
N GLU A 247 -44.31 21.83 -38.45
CA GLU A 247 -45.10 20.60 -38.52
C GLU A 247 -46.44 20.81 -37.80
N ASP A 248 -47.49 20.94 -38.63
CA ASP A 248 -48.90 20.84 -38.25
C ASP A 248 -49.14 19.54 -37.45
N TYR A 249 -49.19 19.65 -36.12
CA TYR A 249 -49.72 18.57 -35.30
C TYR A 249 -51.24 18.55 -35.44
N VAL A 250 -51.75 17.44 -36.00
CA VAL A 250 -53.18 17.16 -36.12
C VAL A 250 -53.76 17.04 -34.71
N ASP A 251 -54.70 17.94 -34.38
CA ASP A 251 -55.44 17.89 -33.14
C ASP A 251 -56.24 16.58 -33.07
N ILE A 252 -56.14 15.89 -31.93
CA ILE A 252 -56.84 14.65 -31.58
C ILE A 252 -58.37 14.77 -31.63
N ASN A 253 -58.89 15.98 -31.80
CA ASN A 253 -60.31 16.23 -32.07
C ASN A 253 -60.76 15.97 -33.53
N ASP A 254 -59.85 15.89 -34.51
CA ASP A 254 -60.18 15.66 -35.94
C ASP A 254 -60.40 14.18 -36.31
N ILE A 255 -60.25 13.26 -35.36
CA ILE A 255 -60.55 11.82 -35.55
C ILE A 255 -62.05 11.58 -35.82
N LYS A 256 -62.93 12.56 -35.55
CA LYS A 256 -64.38 12.41 -35.70
C LYS A 256 -64.93 12.64 -37.11
N ASP A 257 -64.15 13.13 -38.08
CA ASP A 257 -64.70 13.52 -39.39
C ASP A 257 -64.05 12.86 -40.63
N GLY A 258 -63.31 11.77 -40.44
CA GLY A 258 -63.09 10.76 -41.50
C GLY A 258 -62.25 11.18 -42.72
N LYS A 259 -61.33 12.14 -42.61
CA LYS A 259 -60.44 12.57 -43.72
C LYS A 259 -58.96 12.26 -43.48
N ILE A 260 -58.62 10.98 -43.29
CA ILE A 260 -57.24 10.49 -43.35
C ILE A 260 -57.08 9.57 -44.56
N LYS A 261 -57.02 10.12 -45.78
CA LYS A 261 -56.63 9.34 -46.97
C LYS A 261 -55.64 9.99 -47.92
N ASP A 262 -55.34 11.28 -47.78
CA ASP A 262 -54.48 11.96 -48.76
C ASP A 262 -53.06 12.35 -48.29
N LYS A 263 -52.70 12.21 -47.01
CA LYS A 263 -51.36 12.59 -46.52
C LYS A 263 -50.28 11.48 -46.58
N ILE A 264 -50.62 10.23 -46.92
CA ILE A 264 -49.64 9.10 -46.93
C ILE A 264 -48.90 8.96 -48.27
N LYS A 265 -49.26 9.71 -49.33
CA LYS A 265 -48.65 9.54 -50.67
C LYS A 265 -47.52 10.51 -51.03
N SER A 266 -47.09 11.40 -50.14
CA SER A 266 -46.07 12.42 -50.49
C SER A 266 -44.65 12.14 -49.95
N ASN A 267 -44.44 11.18 -49.06
CA ASN A 267 -43.13 11.00 -48.40
C ASN A 267 -42.27 9.86 -48.98
N LEU A 268 -42.61 9.36 -50.17
CA LEU A 268 -41.82 8.41 -50.95
C LEU A 268 -41.49 9.04 -52.31
N GLY A 269 -40.34 9.72 -52.44
CA GLY A 269 -39.94 10.34 -53.70
C GLY A 269 -38.56 10.99 -53.66
N TYR A 270 -37.50 10.22 -53.91
CA TYR A 270 -36.66 10.33 -55.12
C TYR A 270 -36.01 11.71 -55.36
N ARG A 271 -34.71 11.83 -55.07
CA ARG A 271 -33.58 11.80 -56.05
C ARG A 271 -32.25 12.02 -55.34
#